data_AF-A0AAD5HRQ8-F1
#
_entry.id   AF-A0AAD5HRQ8-F1
#
_cell.length_a   1.000
_cell.length_b   1.000
_cell.length_c   1.000
_cell.angle_alpha   90.00
_cell.angle_beta   90.00
_cell.angle_gamma   90.00
#
_symmetry.space_group_name_H-M   'P 1'
#
loop_
_entity.id
_entity.type
_entity.pdbx_description
1 polymer ?
#
loop_
_entity_poly.entity_id
_entity_poly.type
_entity_poly.pdbx_seq_one_letter_code
_entity_poly.pdbx_strand_id
1 'polypeptide(L)'
;MSSTDGMINGGSSSKAAAPPAEGNGGFQAQHKMAVVPPKKEDLQRSYARVVEDNVTPDGWYARMKDTLGVVIGTMGAIPCCIICPNPFREVQQGNVGLVTKFGKFYKAVDPGLVNINPLSERIIQIDVKIQTAEVPEQICMTKDNVTLRLTSVIYYHIVAPHKAAFGINNVRQALMERTQTTLRHVVGARVLQDVIERREEIAQSIGEIIEDVAAGWGVQVESMLIKDIVFSQELQESLSMAAQSKRIGESKIIAAKAEVESAKLMRQAADILSSAPAMQIRYLEAMQAMAKSANSKVIFLPAANQTMGNALNAAMSANPTGEGSSAQAEGSYQDFGGQDPGFQQAMHARVVENI
;
A
#
# COMPACT_ATOMS: atom_id res chain seq x y z
N MET A 1 51.48 -6.19 34.99
CA MET A 1 52.79 -5.51 35.09
C MET A 1 53.13 -5.04 33.69
N SER A 2 53.23 -3.78 33.31
CA SER A 2 53.09 -2.46 33.94
C SER A 2 52.70 -1.53 32.75
N SER A 3 51.79 -0.56 32.89
CA SER A 3 52.11 0.85 33.22
C SER A 3 53.29 1.37 32.36
N THR A 4 53.25 2.50 31.66
CA THR A 4 52.64 3.81 31.91
C THR A 4 53.11 4.70 30.73
N ASP A 5 52.27 5.54 30.14
CA ASP A 5 52.19 6.99 30.41
C ASP A 5 53.18 7.82 29.57
N GLY A 6 52.70 8.98 29.12
CA GLY A 6 53.43 9.84 28.18
C GLY A 6 52.55 10.89 27.50
N MET A 7 51.77 11.64 28.30
CA MET A 7 51.30 12.99 27.96
C MET A 7 52.47 13.98 27.79
N ILE A 8 52.18 15.16 27.20
CA ILE A 8 52.83 16.51 27.26
C ILE A 8 52.77 17.10 25.83
N ASN A 9 52.41 18.35 25.52
CA ASN A 9 51.86 19.58 26.13
C ASN A 9 51.35 20.39 24.90
N GLY A 10 50.44 21.35 24.93
CA GLY A 10 50.16 22.38 25.92
C GLY A 10 49.84 23.65 25.12
N GLY A 11 48.89 24.47 25.59
CA GLY A 11 48.54 25.72 24.88
C GLY A 11 47.21 26.32 25.30
N SER A 12 47.17 26.80 26.54
CA SER A 12 46.09 27.57 27.18
C SER A 12 45.59 28.78 26.37
N SER A 13 44.29 29.08 26.48
CA SER A 13 43.83 30.43 26.86
C SER A 13 42.35 30.44 27.25
N SER A 14 42.12 30.85 28.49
CA SER A 14 40.84 31.09 29.16
C SER A 14 40.29 32.49 28.88
N LYS A 15 38.98 32.61 28.62
CA LYS A 15 38.06 33.76 28.89
C LYS A 15 36.80 33.54 28.04
N ALA A 16 35.57 33.81 28.44
CA ALA A 16 34.92 34.23 29.67
C ALA A 16 33.44 33.82 29.53
N ALA A 17 32.72 33.58 30.62
CA ALA A 17 31.30 33.27 30.63
C ALA A 17 30.42 34.53 30.80
N ALA A 18 29.25 34.53 30.14
CA ALA A 18 27.94 35.17 30.46
C ALA A 18 27.29 35.89 29.24
N PRO A 19 25.95 36.09 29.17
CA PRO A 19 24.77 35.38 29.73
C PRO A 19 23.76 34.98 28.60
N PRO A 20 22.59 34.35 28.88
CA PRO A 20 21.64 33.97 27.83
C PRO A 20 20.74 35.15 27.45
N ALA A 21 20.51 35.36 26.15
CA ALA A 21 19.52 36.29 25.63
C ALA A 21 18.56 35.54 24.71
N GLU A 22 17.28 35.59 25.07
CA GLU A 22 16.15 35.05 24.35
C GLU A 22 15.95 35.72 22.98
N GLY A 23 15.37 34.95 22.05
CA GLY A 23 14.57 35.49 20.95
C GLY A 23 15.28 35.57 19.60
N ASN A 24 15.16 34.53 18.78
CA ASN A 24 14.44 34.61 17.50
C ASN A 24 14.34 33.21 16.88
N GLY A 25 13.21 32.88 16.26
CA GLY A 25 12.98 31.61 15.58
C GLY A 25 13.99 31.37 14.45
N GLY A 26 15.05 30.63 14.77
CA GLY A 26 16.07 30.21 13.82
C GLY A 26 15.75 28.82 13.29
N PHE A 27 15.62 28.71 11.96
CA PHE A 27 15.61 27.47 11.19
C PHE A 27 16.54 26.42 11.83
N GLN A 28 15.99 25.28 12.28
CA GLN A 28 16.83 24.16 12.68
C GLN A 28 17.67 23.74 11.48
N ALA A 29 19.00 23.78 11.64
CA ALA A 29 19.93 23.41 10.59
C ALA A 29 19.60 21.99 10.12
N GLN A 30 19.21 21.87 8.84
CA GLN A 30 18.94 20.60 8.20
C GLN A 30 20.12 19.66 8.46
N HIS A 31 19.79 18.46 8.95
CA HIS A 31 20.72 17.36 9.15
C HIS A 31 21.67 17.30 7.95
N LYS A 32 23.00 17.43 8.18
CA LYS A 32 24.03 17.38 7.13
C LYS A 32 23.73 16.16 6.26
N MET A 33 23.16 16.38 5.08
CA MET A 33 23.03 15.36 4.06
C MET A 33 24.47 15.02 3.65
N ALA A 34 25.01 13.96 4.23
CA ALA A 34 26.29 13.43 3.84
C ALA A 34 26.13 12.91 2.41
N VAL A 35 26.52 13.71 1.43
CA VAL A 35 26.57 13.31 0.03
C VAL A 35 27.53 12.14 -0.04
N VAL A 36 26.98 10.93 -0.19
CA VAL A 36 27.78 9.72 -0.36
C VAL A 36 28.48 9.85 -1.71
N PRO A 37 29.82 9.83 -1.76
CA PRO A 37 30.54 9.89 -3.03
C PRO A 37 30.18 8.67 -3.88
N PRO A 38 30.05 8.81 -5.20
CA PRO A 38 29.67 7.71 -6.09
C PRO A 38 30.71 6.59 -6.01
N LYS A 39 30.29 5.37 -5.67
CA LYS A 39 31.17 4.21 -5.74
C LYS A 39 31.29 3.78 -7.19
N LYS A 40 32.43 3.18 -7.55
CA LYS A 40 32.65 2.66 -8.91
C LYS A 40 31.64 1.57 -9.31
N GLU A 41 31.05 0.91 -8.32
CA GLU A 41 30.01 -0.12 -8.48
C GLU A 41 28.62 0.48 -8.80
N ASP A 42 28.36 1.72 -8.37
CA ASP A 42 27.13 2.46 -8.64
C ASP A 42 27.16 3.16 -10.01
N LEU A 43 28.32 3.15 -10.68
CA LEU A 43 28.47 3.67 -12.04
C LEU A 43 27.87 2.68 -13.04
N GLN A 44 27.29 3.22 -14.11
CA GLN A 44 26.73 2.46 -15.23
C GLN A 44 27.71 1.36 -15.68
N ARG A 45 27.23 0.11 -15.76
CA ARG A 45 28.01 -1.00 -16.29
C ARG A 45 28.49 -0.65 -17.71
N SER A 46 29.78 -0.86 -17.97
CA SER A 46 30.36 -0.62 -19.29
C SER A 46 29.71 -1.57 -20.32
N TYR A 47 29.18 -0.98 -21.38
CA TYR A 47 28.61 -1.68 -22.53
C TYR A 47 29.56 -1.65 -23.74
N ALA A 48 30.75 -1.07 -23.59
CA ALA A 48 31.74 -0.95 -24.65
C ALA A 48 32.17 -2.33 -25.14
N ARG A 49 31.79 -2.67 -26.37
CA ARG A 49 32.22 -3.89 -27.04
C ARG A 49 32.27 -3.64 -28.54
N VAL A 50 33.43 -3.94 -29.12
CA VAL A 50 33.60 -4.03 -30.58
C VAL A 50 33.22 -5.46 -30.97
N VAL A 51 32.28 -5.59 -31.91
CA VAL A 51 31.75 -6.90 -32.29
C VAL A 51 32.53 -7.52 -33.45
N GLU A 52 33.00 -6.71 -34.40
CA GLU A 52 33.85 -7.17 -35.50
C GLU A 52 34.86 -6.08 -35.91
N ASP A 53 36.16 -6.40 -35.85
CA ASP A 53 37.23 -5.53 -36.37
C ASP A 53 37.23 -5.43 -37.89
N ASN A 54 36.53 -6.35 -38.58
CA ASN A 54 36.46 -6.47 -40.04
C ASN A 54 35.14 -5.99 -40.63
N VAL A 55 34.55 -4.91 -40.10
CA VAL A 55 33.62 -4.08 -40.92
C VAL A 55 34.44 -3.23 -41.92
N THR A 56 35.44 -3.87 -42.52
CA THR A 56 36.20 -3.32 -43.63
C THR A 56 35.32 -3.44 -44.86
N PRO A 57 35.04 -2.33 -45.54
CA PRO A 57 34.20 -2.38 -46.72
C PRO A 57 34.84 -3.22 -47.83
N ASP A 58 34.12 -4.23 -48.31
CA ASP A 58 34.40 -4.90 -49.58
C ASP A 58 34.04 -3.95 -50.71
N GLY A 59 34.96 -3.06 -51.06
CA GLY A 59 34.81 -2.12 -52.17
C GLY A 59 35.74 -0.93 -52.08
N TRP A 60 36.35 -0.56 -53.21
CA TRP A 60 37.23 0.60 -53.31
C TRP A 60 36.53 1.90 -52.86
N TYR A 61 35.24 2.05 -53.19
CA TYR A 61 34.44 3.24 -52.87
C TYR A 61 34.24 3.42 -51.36
N ALA A 62 33.94 2.34 -50.65
CA ALA A 62 33.70 2.45 -49.21
C ALA A 62 35.02 2.56 -48.42
N ARG A 63 36.15 2.02 -48.92
CA ARG A 63 37.48 2.39 -48.42
C ARG A 63 37.79 3.88 -48.63
N MET A 64 37.51 4.41 -49.82
CA MET A 64 37.67 5.83 -50.12
C MET A 64 36.80 6.71 -49.23
N LYS A 65 35.54 6.35 -48.97
CA LYS A 65 34.66 7.09 -48.06
C LYS A 65 35.16 7.05 -46.61
N ASP A 66 35.69 5.91 -46.18
CA ASP A 66 36.24 5.78 -44.83
C ASP A 66 37.49 6.65 -44.66
N THR A 67 38.44 6.59 -45.60
CA THR A 67 39.66 7.41 -45.55
C THR A 67 39.37 8.90 -45.67
N LEU A 68 38.49 9.30 -46.60
CA LEU A 68 38.07 10.68 -46.76
C LEU A 68 37.34 11.19 -45.50
N GLY A 69 36.55 10.32 -44.88
CA GLY A 69 35.91 10.59 -43.59
C GLY A 69 36.88 10.78 -42.43
N VAL A 70 37.94 9.96 -42.35
CA VAL A 70 39.01 10.15 -41.36
C VAL A 70 39.76 11.45 -41.61
N VAL A 71 40.13 11.76 -42.86
CA VAL A 71 40.82 13.00 -43.22
C VAL A 71 39.99 14.23 -42.84
N ILE A 72 38.70 14.25 -43.22
CA ILE A 72 37.77 15.33 -42.87
C ILE A 72 37.58 15.43 -41.36
N GLY A 73 37.44 14.30 -40.66
CA GLY A 73 37.36 14.28 -39.19
C GLY A 73 38.61 14.88 -38.56
N THR A 74 39.80 14.49 -39.00
CA THR A 74 41.07 15.03 -38.47
C THR A 74 41.25 16.52 -38.75
N MET A 75 40.80 17.01 -39.91
CA MET A 75 40.77 18.45 -40.20
C MET A 75 39.73 19.20 -39.36
N GLY A 76 38.56 18.60 -39.14
CA GLY A 76 37.49 19.17 -38.31
C GLY A 76 37.80 19.19 -36.81
N ALA A 77 38.73 18.38 -36.34
CA ALA A 77 39.26 18.44 -34.97
C ALA A 77 40.11 19.71 -34.73
N ILE A 78 40.60 20.37 -35.79
CA ILE A 78 41.37 21.61 -35.70
C ILE A 78 40.38 22.79 -35.64
N PRO A 79 40.38 23.61 -34.57
CA PRO A 79 39.36 24.64 -34.33
C PRO A 79 39.19 25.72 -35.43
N CYS A 80 40.11 25.82 -36.39
CA CYS A 80 40.08 26.84 -37.46
C CYS A 80 39.51 26.35 -38.80
N CYS A 81 39.14 25.07 -38.93
CA CYS A 81 38.59 24.54 -40.19
C CYS A 81 37.06 24.55 -40.19
N ILE A 82 36.46 25.70 -40.56
CA ILE A 82 35.01 25.94 -40.54
C ILE A 82 34.22 24.99 -41.49
N ILE A 83 34.88 24.39 -42.49
CA ILE A 83 34.24 23.62 -43.55
C ILE A 83 34.01 22.15 -43.16
N CYS A 84 34.71 21.62 -42.15
CA CYS A 84 34.65 20.20 -41.80
C CYS A 84 33.73 19.94 -40.59
N PRO A 85 32.83 18.95 -40.63
CA PRO A 85 32.02 18.57 -39.47
C PRO A 85 32.88 17.98 -38.35
N ASN A 86 32.56 18.34 -37.10
CA ASN A 86 33.24 17.86 -35.90
C ASN A 86 33.07 16.32 -35.76
N PRO A 87 34.17 15.54 -35.68
CA PRO A 87 34.10 14.09 -35.49
C PRO A 87 33.75 13.68 -34.06
N PHE A 88 33.90 14.58 -33.09
CA PHE A 88 33.62 14.26 -31.69
C PHE A 88 32.13 14.44 -31.40
N ARG A 89 31.52 13.38 -30.86
CA ARG A 89 30.17 13.41 -30.34
C ARG A 89 30.15 12.96 -28.90
N GLU A 90 29.40 13.70 -28.09
CA GLU A 90 29.19 13.39 -26.68
C GLU A 90 28.03 12.40 -26.53
N VAL A 91 28.27 11.35 -25.75
CA VAL A 91 27.24 10.42 -25.27
C VAL A 91 26.99 10.73 -23.80
N GLN A 92 25.74 11.06 -23.46
CA GLN A 92 25.36 11.41 -22.10
C GLN A 92 25.42 10.19 -21.16
N GLN A 93 25.74 10.42 -19.89
CA GLN A 93 25.65 9.40 -18.84
C GLN A 93 24.23 8.81 -18.76
N GLY A 94 24.11 7.50 -18.63
CA GLY A 94 22.83 6.79 -18.66
C GLY A 94 22.37 6.40 -20.06
N ASN A 95 23.08 6.85 -21.12
CA ASN A 95 22.88 6.39 -22.49
C ASN A 95 24.04 5.52 -22.93
N VAL A 96 23.81 4.66 -23.92
CA VAL A 96 24.84 3.89 -24.61
C VAL A 96 24.82 4.29 -26.09
N GLY A 97 26.00 4.57 -26.63
CA GLY A 97 26.17 4.91 -28.04
C GLY A 97 26.38 3.66 -28.88
N LEU A 98 25.41 3.31 -29.73
CA LEU A 98 25.61 2.28 -30.75
C LEU A 98 26.13 2.92 -32.04
N VAL A 99 27.31 2.50 -32.47
CA VAL A 99 27.92 2.98 -33.71
C VAL A 99 27.66 1.97 -34.82
N THR A 100 27.05 2.47 -35.88
CA THR A 100 26.86 1.73 -37.14
C THR A 100 27.82 2.28 -38.19
N LYS A 101 28.45 1.41 -38.97
CA LYS A 101 29.35 1.76 -40.06
C LYS A 101 28.73 1.26 -41.37
N PHE A 102 28.44 2.16 -42.31
CA PHE A 102 27.75 1.86 -43.56
C PHE A 102 26.46 1.02 -43.39
N GLY A 103 25.73 1.22 -42.28
CA GLY A 103 24.49 0.49 -41.97
C GLY A 103 24.67 -0.86 -41.28
N LYS A 104 25.91 -1.34 -41.06
CA LYS A 104 26.20 -2.50 -40.23
C LYS A 104 26.55 -2.08 -38.80
N PHE A 105 26.18 -2.88 -37.81
CA PHE A 105 26.61 -2.63 -36.42
C PHE A 105 28.12 -2.88 -36.27
N TYR A 106 28.84 -1.93 -35.66
CA TYR A 106 30.30 -1.99 -35.51
C TYR A 106 30.71 -2.14 -34.04
N LYS A 107 30.32 -1.17 -33.20
CA LYS A 107 30.67 -1.16 -31.77
C LYS A 107 29.61 -0.47 -30.91
N ALA A 108 29.50 -0.91 -29.67
CA ALA A 108 28.86 -0.14 -28.61
C ALA A 108 29.93 0.68 -27.86
N VAL A 109 29.57 1.89 -27.45
CA VAL A 109 30.47 2.83 -26.78
C VAL A 109 29.82 3.37 -25.51
N ASP A 110 30.63 3.49 -24.47
CA ASP A 110 30.24 4.03 -23.17
C ASP A 110 30.01 5.56 -23.21
N PRO A 111 29.35 6.13 -22.19
CA PRO A 111 29.22 7.58 -22.04
C PRO A 111 30.57 8.30 -22.08
N GLY A 112 30.59 9.48 -22.71
CA GLY A 112 31.78 10.31 -22.86
C GLY A 112 31.94 10.87 -24.27
N LEU A 113 33.12 11.44 -24.51
CA LEU A 113 33.48 11.99 -25.81
C LEU A 113 33.97 10.87 -26.73
N VAL A 114 33.21 10.59 -27.79
CA VAL A 114 33.49 9.53 -28.75
C VAL A 114 33.88 10.14 -30.08
N ASN A 115 35.00 9.68 -30.64
CA ASN A 115 35.40 10.02 -32.01
C ASN A 115 34.68 9.11 -33.00
N ILE A 116 33.97 9.74 -33.95
CA ILE A 116 33.11 9.08 -34.93
C ILE A 116 33.42 9.64 -36.31
N ASN A 117 33.57 8.76 -37.29
CA ASN A 117 33.78 9.18 -38.67
C ASN A 117 32.49 9.82 -39.24
N PRO A 118 32.46 11.13 -39.55
CA PRO A 118 31.23 11.84 -39.93
C PRO A 118 30.59 11.35 -41.25
N LEU A 119 31.36 10.68 -42.12
CA LEU A 119 30.89 10.23 -43.44
C LEU A 119 30.50 8.75 -43.50
N SER A 120 31.08 7.93 -42.63
CA SER A 120 30.96 6.47 -42.70
C SER A 120 30.23 5.88 -41.51
N GLU A 121 30.24 6.58 -40.37
CA GLU A 121 29.70 6.10 -39.10
C GLU A 121 28.51 6.95 -38.65
N ARG A 122 27.52 6.28 -38.04
CA ARG A 122 26.36 6.92 -37.41
C ARG A 122 26.18 6.36 -36.01
N ILE A 123 26.03 7.27 -35.05
CA ILE A 123 25.71 6.93 -33.66
C ILE A 123 24.22 7.02 -33.38
N ILE A 124 23.71 6.00 -32.68
CA ILE A 124 22.37 5.94 -32.13
C ILE A 124 22.53 5.87 -30.62
N GLN A 125 21.95 6.83 -29.90
CA GLN A 125 21.99 6.84 -28.44
C GLN A 125 20.75 6.13 -27.89
N ILE A 126 20.96 5.19 -26.99
CA ILE A 126 19.89 4.42 -26.35
C ILE A 126 19.99 4.63 -24.85
N ASP A 127 18.87 4.98 -24.24
CA ASP A 127 18.77 5.16 -22.80
C ASP A 127 18.69 3.80 -22.11
N VAL A 128 19.60 3.53 -21.18
CA VAL A 128 19.64 2.30 -20.37
C VAL A 128 19.11 2.51 -18.95
N LYS A 129 18.66 3.72 -18.61
CA LYS A 129 18.02 4.00 -17.32
C LYS A 129 16.68 3.26 -17.23
N ILE A 130 16.20 3.11 -15.99
CA ILE A 130 14.85 2.64 -15.74
C ILE A 130 13.88 3.69 -16.31
N GLN A 131 13.05 3.24 -17.24
CA GLN A 131 12.01 4.02 -17.88
C GLN A 131 10.64 3.52 -17.43
N THR A 132 9.70 4.46 -17.41
CA THR A 132 8.30 4.17 -17.09
C THR A 132 7.47 4.26 -18.37
N ALA A 133 6.67 3.22 -18.64
CA ALA A 133 5.62 3.26 -19.65
C ALA A 133 4.26 3.10 -18.99
N GLU A 134 3.40 4.10 -19.18
CA GLU A 134 2.00 4.03 -18.78
C GLU A 134 1.20 3.30 -19.85
N VAL A 135 0.44 2.30 -19.43
CA VAL A 135 -0.47 1.54 -20.30
C VAL A 135 -1.81 2.26 -20.28
N PRO A 136 -2.36 2.63 -21.45
CA PRO A 136 -3.64 3.32 -21.52
C PRO A 136 -4.77 2.44 -20.98
N GLU A 137 -5.84 3.08 -20.50
CA GLU A 137 -7.01 2.41 -19.92
C GLU A 137 -7.51 1.26 -20.81
N GLN A 138 -7.67 0.09 -20.22
CA GLN A 138 -8.16 -1.11 -20.89
C GLN A 138 -9.49 -1.55 -20.30
N ILE A 139 -10.45 -1.85 -21.18
CA ILE A 139 -11.71 -2.50 -20.83
C ILE A 139 -11.48 -4.01 -20.87
N CYS A 140 -11.63 -4.66 -19.71
CA CYS A 140 -11.46 -6.10 -19.54
C CYS A 140 -12.71 -6.71 -18.91
N MET A 141 -13.01 -7.96 -19.26
CA MET A 141 -14.03 -8.76 -18.59
C MET A 141 -13.35 -9.84 -17.76
N THR A 142 -13.75 -10.01 -16.51
CA THR A 142 -13.27 -11.08 -15.62
C THR A 142 -14.00 -12.40 -15.88
N LYS A 143 -13.55 -13.48 -15.24
CA LYS A 143 -14.13 -14.82 -15.34
C LYS A 143 -15.62 -14.88 -14.93
N ASP A 144 -16.03 -13.99 -14.04
CA ASP A 144 -17.39 -13.81 -13.54
C ASP A 144 -18.23 -12.83 -14.39
N ASN A 145 -17.79 -12.54 -15.62
CA ASN A 145 -18.47 -11.67 -16.59
C ASN A 145 -18.66 -10.22 -16.11
N VAL A 146 -17.79 -9.76 -15.21
CA VAL A 146 -17.79 -8.36 -14.77
C VAL A 146 -16.87 -7.55 -15.68
N THR A 147 -17.41 -6.49 -16.26
CA THR A 147 -16.62 -5.52 -17.04
C THR A 147 -16.01 -4.48 -16.12
N LEU A 148 -14.70 -4.30 -16.22
CA LEU A 148 -13.93 -3.33 -15.44
C LEU A 148 -12.90 -2.61 -16.32
N ARG A 149 -12.49 -1.43 -15.90
CA ARG A 149 -11.46 -0.64 -16.58
C ARG A 149 -10.21 -0.56 -15.73
N LEU A 150 -9.07 -0.87 -16.33
CA LEU A 150 -7.78 -0.96 -15.66
C LEU A 150 -6.77 -0.01 -16.27
N THR A 151 -6.02 0.68 -15.43
CA THR A 151 -4.80 1.38 -15.80
C THR A 151 -3.61 0.71 -15.13
N SER A 152 -2.46 0.70 -15.78
CA SER A 152 -1.25 0.09 -15.24
C SER A 152 -0.01 0.78 -15.75
N VAL A 153 1.11 0.54 -15.06
CA VAL A 153 2.40 1.15 -15.35
C VAL A 153 3.47 0.06 -15.29
N ILE A 154 4.42 0.14 -16.22
CA ILE A 154 5.55 -0.79 -16.28
C ILE A 154 6.85 -0.02 -16.12
N TYR A 155 7.72 -0.56 -15.27
CA TYR A 155 9.10 -0.15 -15.13
C TYR A 155 9.99 -1.14 -15.86
N TYR A 156 10.78 -0.64 -16.81
CA TYR A 156 11.68 -1.46 -17.60
C TYR A 156 12.97 -0.71 -17.87
N HIS A 157 14.05 -1.43 -18.14
CA HIS A 157 15.30 -0.86 -18.58
C HIS A 157 15.92 -1.74 -19.68
N ILE A 158 16.82 -1.15 -20.46
CA ILE A 158 17.45 -1.83 -21.58
C ILE A 158 18.76 -2.47 -21.10
N VAL A 159 18.82 -3.80 -21.08
CA VAL A 159 20.02 -4.57 -20.72
C VAL A 159 20.93 -4.79 -21.93
N ALA A 160 20.33 -5.04 -23.11
CA ALA A 160 21.07 -5.30 -24.34
C ALA A 160 20.72 -4.26 -25.41
N PRO A 161 21.38 -3.07 -25.41
CA PRO A 161 21.02 -1.97 -26.31
C PRO A 161 21.09 -2.33 -27.79
N HIS A 162 22.03 -3.19 -28.20
CA HIS A 162 22.13 -3.68 -29.58
C HIS A 162 20.88 -4.46 -30.04
N LYS A 163 20.30 -5.32 -29.18
CA LYS A 163 19.06 -6.03 -29.50
C LYS A 163 17.87 -5.07 -29.52
N ALA A 164 17.82 -4.13 -28.59
CA ALA A 164 16.73 -3.18 -28.48
C ALA A 164 16.63 -2.23 -29.69
N ALA A 165 17.76 -1.78 -30.24
CA ALA A 165 17.76 -0.89 -31.40
C ALA A 165 17.50 -1.56 -32.75
N PHE A 166 17.97 -2.79 -32.94
CA PHE A 166 17.87 -3.48 -34.23
C PHE A 166 16.83 -4.59 -34.29
N GLY A 167 16.37 -5.07 -33.13
CA GLY A 167 15.37 -6.14 -33.03
C GLY A 167 13.93 -5.64 -33.16
N ILE A 168 13.65 -4.40 -32.74
CA ILE A 168 12.30 -3.83 -32.79
C ILE A 168 12.33 -2.33 -33.07
N ASN A 169 11.36 -1.83 -33.85
CA ASN A 169 11.30 -0.42 -34.22
C ASN A 169 11.05 0.51 -33.02
N ASN A 170 10.05 0.16 -32.19
CA ASN A 170 9.68 0.95 -31.02
C ASN A 170 9.39 0.01 -29.83
N VAL A 171 10.40 -0.12 -28.96
CA VAL A 171 10.33 -0.94 -27.74
C VAL A 171 9.14 -0.54 -26.86
N ARG A 172 8.93 0.76 -26.66
CA ARG A 172 7.89 1.27 -25.76
C ARG A 172 6.50 0.87 -26.25
N GLN A 173 6.22 1.10 -27.54
CA GLN A 173 4.92 0.77 -28.13
C GLN A 173 4.67 -0.75 -28.09
N ALA A 174 5.68 -1.55 -28.46
CA ALA A 174 5.54 -3.00 -28.44
C ALA A 174 5.29 -3.56 -27.03
N LEU A 175 5.97 -3.02 -26.01
CA LEU A 175 5.69 -3.34 -24.61
C LEU A 175 4.27 -2.96 -24.22
N MET A 176 3.79 -1.78 -24.58
CA MET A 176 2.42 -1.35 -24.30
C MET A 176 1.40 -2.32 -24.91
N GLU A 177 1.53 -2.64 -26.20
CA GLU A 177 0.63 -3.57 -26.90
C GLU A 177 0.66 -4.99 -26.31
N ARG A 178 1.86 -5.50 -26.00
CA ARG A 178 2.04 -6.79 -25.33
C ARG A 178 1.37 -6.81 -23.96
N THR A 179 1.49 -5.72 -23.21
CA THR A 179 0.92 -5.60 -21.88
C THR A 179 -0.59 -5.54 -21.91
N GLN A 180 -1.18 -4.77 -22.84
CA GLN A 180 -2.63 -4.72 -23.02
C GLN A 180 -3.22 -6.10 -23.30
N THR A 181 -2.56 -6.87 -24.17
CA THR A 181 -2.99 -8.22 -24.52
C THR A 181 -2.86 -9.16 -23.32
N THR A 182 -1.76 -9.08 -22.57
CA THR A 182 -1.50 -9.92 -21.40
C THR A 182 -2.43 -9.60 -20.25
N LEU A 183 -2.68 -8.31 -19.98
CA LEU A 183 -3.69 -7.84 -19.02
C LEU A 183 -5.05 -8.45 -19.31
N ARG A 184 -5.54 -8.33 -20.55
CA ARG A 184 -6.84 -8.87 -20.94
C ARG A 184 -6.92 -10.39 -20.73
N HIS A 185 -5.86 -11.10 -21.10
CA HIS A 185 -5.79 -12.56 -20.96
C HIS A 185 -5.78 -13.01 -19.49
N VAL A 186 -4.91 -12.44 -18.65
CA VAL A 186 -4.78 -12.84 -17.25
C VAL A 186 -5.99 -12.42 -16.43
N VAL A 187 -6.50 -11.20 -16.62
CA VAL A 187 -7.70 -10.71 -15.91
C VAL A 187 -8.92 -11.53 -16.30
N GLY A 188 -9.05 -11.93 -17.57
CA GLY A 188 -10.14 -12.81 -18.02
C GLY A 188 -10.12 -14.21 -17.40
N ALA A 189 -8.96 -14.69 -16.97
CA ALA A 189 -8.83 -15.98 -16.30
C ALA A 189 -9.10 -15.92 -14.78
N ARG A 190 -9.21 -14.72 -14.20
CA ARG A 190 -9.36 -14.49 -12.75
C ARG A 190 -10.76 -13.98 -12.40
N VAL A 191 -11.18 -14.24 -11.16
CA VAL A 191 -12.45 -13.72 -10.61
C VAL A 191 -12.23 -12.28 -10.14
N LEU A 192 -13.26 -11.43 -10.20
CA LEU A 192 -13.19 -10.03 -9.74
C LEU A 192 -12.56 -9.87 -8.35
N GLN A 193 -12.98 -10.69 -7.39
CA GLN A 193 -12.48 -10.60 -6.01
C GLN A 193 -10.97 -10.83 -5.92
N ASP A 194 -10.43 -11.78 -6.69
CA ASP A 194 -8.98 -12.04 -6.75
C ASP A 194 -8.23 -10.85 -7.36
N VAL A 195 -8.81 -10.19 -8.37
CA VAL A 195 -8.23 -9.00 -9.01
C VAL A 195 -8.13 -7.83 -8.02
N ILE A 196 -9.05 -7.73 -7.07
CA ILE A 196 -9.06 -6.69 -6.03
C ILE A 196 -8.13 -7.05 -4.87
N GLU A 197 -8.23 -8.26 -4.33
CA GLU A 197 -7.49 -8.67 -3.12
C GLU A 197 -6.02 -9.01 -3.41
N ARG A 198 -5.73 -9.63 -4.57
CA ARG A 198 -4.41 -10.16 -4.93
C ARG A 198 -3.79 -9.43 -6.12
N ARG A 199 -4.05 -8.12 -6.23
CA ARG A 199 -3.58 -7.31 -7.36
C ARG A 199 -2.05 -7.37 -7.55
N GLU A 200 -1.28 -7.43 -6.47
CA GLU A 200 0.19 -7.47 -6.50
C GLU A 200 0.70 -8.80 -7.08
N GLU A 201 0.11 -9.93 -6.66
CA GLU A 201 0.42 -11.26 -7.18
C GLU A 201 0.09 -11.35 -8.68
N ILE A 202 -1.04 -10.80 -9.08
CA ILE A 202 -1.47 -10.75 -10.48
C ILE A 202 -0.53 -9.86 -11.29
N ALA A 203 -0.15 -8.69 -10.78
CA ALA A 203 0.76 -7.78 -11.45
C ALA A 203 2.14 -8.40 -11.65
N GLN A 204 2.66 -9.11 -10.65
CA GLN A 204 3.91 -9.87 -10.76
C GLN A 204 3.81 -10.96 -11.83
N SER A 205 2.76 -11.79 -11.81
CA SER A 205 2.56 -12.85 -12.80
C SER A 205 2.44 -12.31 -14.23
N ILE A 206 1.78 -11.17 -14.41
CA ILE A 206 1.73 -10.49 -15.72
C ILE A 206 3.12 -9.98 -16.12
N GLY A 207 3.87 -9.42 -15.18
CA GLY A 207 5.26 -8.98 -15.38
C GLY A 207 6.16 -10.10 -15.91
N GLU A 208 6.10 -11.28 -15.30
CA GLU A 208 6.87 -12.46 -15.72
C GLU A 208 6.54 -12.89 -17.16
N ILE A 209 5.25 -12.93 -17.53
CA ILE A 209 4.80 -13.28 -18.90
C ILE A 209 5.27 -12.25 -19.94
N ILE A 210 5.39 -10.98 -19.54
CA ILE A 210 5.89 -9.91 -20.41
C ILE A 210 7.42 -9.99 -20.51
N GLU A 211 8.12 -10.27 -19.40
CA GLU A 211 9.58 -10.39 -19.34
C GLU A 211 10.11 -11.46 -20.29
N ASP A 212 9.47 -12.63 -20.35
CA ASP A 212 9.85 -13.71 -21.27
C ASP A 212 9.93 -13.25 -22.74
N VAL A 213 8.98 -12.39 -23.16
CA VAL A 213 8.96 -11.85 -24.53
C VAL A 213 9.91 -10.66 -24.67
N ALA A 214 9.94 -9.78 -23.67
CA ALA A 214 10.78 -8.57 -23.65
C ALA A 214 12.28 -8.91 -23.64
N ALA A 215 12.67 -10.03 -23.03
CA ALA A 215 14.03 -10.54 -23.03
C ALA A 215 14.55 -10.82 -24.47
N GLY A 216 13.66 -11.23 -25.38
CA GLY A 216 13.97 -11.38 -26.80
C GLY A 216 14.39 -10.06 -27.47
N TRP A 217 13.86 -8.93 -27.01
CA TRP A 217 14.21 -7.59 -27.48
C TRP A 217 15.39 -6.98 -26.72
N GLY A 218 15.94 -7.65 -25.70
CA GLY A 218 17.02 -7.12 -24.86
C GLY A 218 16.55 -6.13 -23.80
N VAL A 219 15.28 -6.22 -23.42
CA VAL A 219 14.65 -5.37 -22.41
C VAL A 219 14.34 -6.21 -21.18
N GLN A 220 14.66 -5.69 -20.01
CA GLN A 220 14.30 -6.30 -18.74
C GLN A 220 13.18 -5.49 -18.08
N VAL A 221 12.15 -6.20 -17.63
CA VAL A 221 11.04 -5.61 -16.89
C VAL A 221 11.38 -5.72 -15.41
N GLU A 222 11.45 -4.58 -14.72
CA GLU A 222 11.73 -4.55 -13.27
C GLU A 222 10.49 -4.89 -12.46
N SER A 223 9.38 -4.25 -12.82
CA SER A 223 8.09 -4.47 -12.17
C SER A 223 6.95 -3.91 -13.01
N MET A 224 5.78 -4.48 -12.79
CA MET A 224 4.52 -3.96 -13.29
C MET A 224 3.61 -3.67 -12.10
N LEU A 225 2.92 -2.53 -12.14
CA LEU A 225 1.96 -2.11 -11.13
C LEU A 225 0.60 -1.85 -11.76
N ILE A 226 -0.45 -2.32 -11.10
CA ILE A 226 -1.83 -1.95 -11.43
C ILE A 226 -2.13 -0.63 -10.70
N LYS A 227 -2.44 0.42 -11.46
CA LYS A 227 -2.61 1.79 -10.94
C LYS A 227 -4.03 1.97 -10.41
N ASP A 228 -5.03 1.91 -11.29
CA ASP A 228 -6.44 2.07 -10.91
C ASP A 228 -7.32 0.96 -11.51
N ILE A 229 -8.36 0.60 -10.76
CA ILE A 229 -9.43 -0.31 -11.18
C ILE A 229 -10.76 0.42 -11.03
N VAL A 230 -11.44 0.67 -12.14
CA VAL A 230 -12.69 1.42 -12.19
C VAL A 230 -13.83 0.49 -12.62
N PHE A 231 -14.90 0.48 -11.84
CA PHE A 231 -16.11 -0.32 -12.06
C PHE A 231 -17.25 0.54 -12.62
N SER A 232 -18.34 -0.09 -13.06
CA SER A 232 -19.60 0.63 -13.26
C SER A 232 -20.17 1.09 -11.91
N GLN A 233 -20.89 2.22 -11.93
CA GLN A 233 -21.49 2.81 -10.72
C GLN A 233 -22.42 1.83 -9.99
N GLU A 234 -23.27 1.12 -10.75
CA GLU A 234 -24.21 0.12 -10.22
C GLU A 234 -23.50 -1.04 -9.49
N LEU A 235 -22.40 -1.52 -10.04
CA LEU A 235 -21.62 -2.59 -9.43
C LEU A 235 -20.93 -2.10 -8.15
N GLN A 236 -20.37 -0.90 -8.19
CA GLN A 236 -19.71 -0.29 -7.03
C GLN A 236 -20.67 -0.14 -5.85
N GLU A 237 -21.90 0.29 -6.11
CA GLU A 237 -22.96 0.38 -5.10
C GLU A 237 -23.33 -1.00 -4.54
N SER A 238 -23.52 -1.99 -5.43
CA SER A 238 -23.83 -3.37 -5.03
C SER A 238 -22.72 -4.00 -4.18
N LEU A 239 -21.45 -3.83 -4.56
CA LEU A 239 -20.30 -4.28 -3.79
C LEU A 239 -20.19 -3.56 -2.44
N SER A 240 -20.44 -2.26 -2.40
CA SER A 240 -20.45 -1.47 -1.16
C SER A 240 -21.51 -1.98 -0.20
N MET A 241 -22.73 -2.22 -0.69
CA MET A 241 -23.83 -2.80 0.09
C MET A 241 -23.49 -4.19 0.60
N ALA A 242 -22.98 -5.08 -0.27
CA ALA A 242 -22.57 -6.44 0.11
C ALA A 242 -21.45 -6.44 1.17
N ALA A 243 -20.45 -5.57 1.00
CA ALA A 243 -19.35 -5.41 1.96
C ALA A 243 -19.84 -4.86 3.31
N GLN A 244 -20.76 -3.89 3.29
CA GLN A 244 -21.38 -3.37 4.51
C GLN A 244 -22.20 -4.43 5.24
N SER A 245 -23.02 -5.20 4.52
CA SER A 245 -23.78 -6.32 5.09
C SER A 245 -22.87 -7.38 5.69
N LYS A 246 -21.78 -7.75 5.01
CA LYS A 246 -20.77 -8.68 5.54
C LYS A 246 -20.12 -8.14 6.81
N ARG A 247 -19.69 -6.87 6.82
CA ARG A 247 -19.10 -6.23 8.01
C ARG A 247 -20.07 -6.18 9.18
N ILE A 248 -21.35 -5.85 8.95
CA ILE A 248 -22.38 -5.85 10.00
C ILE A 248 -22.61 -7.27 10.54
N GLY A 249 -22.67 -8.28 9.67
CA GLY A 249 -22.78 -9.68 10.06
C GLY A 249 -21.60 -10.14 10.92
N GLU A 250 -20.37 -9.88 10.47
CA GLU A 250 -19.14 -10.19 11.20
C GLU A 250 -19.10 -9.48 12.55
N SER A 251 -19.48 -8.20 12.59
CA SER A 251 -19.54 -7.42 13.83
C SER A 251 -20.52 -8.03 14.84
N LYS A 252 -21.70 -8.48 14.38
CA LYS A 252 -22.69 -9.16 15.24
C LYS A 252 -22.18 -10.49 15.77
N ILE A 253 -21.47 -11.27 14.95
CA ILE A 253 -20.88 -12.54 15.38
C ILE A 253 -19.79 -12.30 16.43
N ILE A 254 -18.95 -11.29 16.21
CA ILE A 254 -17.89 -10.90 17.16
C ILE A 254 -18.52 -10.43 18.48
N ALA A 255 -19.56 -9.60 18.42
CA ALA A 255 -20.28 -9.13 19.61
C ALA A 255 -20.92 -10.28 20.39
N ALA A 256 -21.62 -11.19 19.72
CA ALA A 256 -22.23 -12.35 20.37
C ALA A 256 -21.17 -13.28 21.01
N LYS A 257 -20.03 -13.49 20.34
CA LYS A 257 -18.90 -14.25 20.92
C LYS A 257 -18.33 -13.54 22.15
N ALA A 258 -18.14 -12.23 22.07
CA ALA A 258 -17.66 -11.42 23.18
C ALA A 258 -18.63 -11.42 24.37
N GLU A 259 -19.95 -11.41 24.13
CA GLU A 259 -20.97 -11.54 25.18
C GLU A 259 -20.90 -12.90 25.89
N VAL A 260 -20.77 -14.00 25.13
CA VAL A 260 -20.63 -15.35 25.69
C VAL A 260 -19.34 -15.48 26.50
N GLU A 261 -18.24 -14.96 25.98
CA GLU A 261 -16.94 -14.97 26.67
C GLU A 261 -16.98 -14.11 27.95
N SER A 262 -17.57 -12.92 27.88
CA SER A 262 -17.81 -12.04 29.03
C SER A 262 -18.67 -12.73 30.10
N ALA A 263 -19.77 -13.36 29.71
CA ALA A 263 -20.63 -14.10 30.64
C ALA A 263 -19.89 -15.26 31.33
N LYS A 264 -19.02 -15.98 30.59
CA LYS A 264 -18.19 -17.05 31.14
C LYS A 264 -17.20 -16.51 32.18
N LEU A 265 -16.50 -15.41 31.87
CA LEU A 265 -15.58 -14.75 32.81
C LEU A 265 -16.32 -14.23 34.05
N MET A 266 -17.50 -13.63 33.88
CA MET A 266 -18.33 -13.18 34.99
C MET A 266 -18.77 -14.31 35.91
N ARG A 267 -19.14 -15.47 35.34
CA ARG A 267 -19.47 -16.66 36.13
C ARG A 267 -18.27 -17.16 36.92
N GLN A 268 -17.10 -17.26 36.29
CA GLN A 268 -15.87 -17.63 36.99
C GLN A 268 -15.52 -16.65 38.13
N ALA A 269 -15.68 -15.35 37.88
CA ALA A 269 -15.50 -14.34 38.92
C ALA A 269 -16.51 -14.51 40.06
N ALA A 270 -17.79 -14.79 39.78
CA ALA A 270 -18.80 -15.05 40.79
C ALA A 270 -18.48 -16.30 41.63
N ASP A 271 -18.01 -17.39 41.00
CA ASP A 271 -17.60 -18.61 41.69
C ASP A 271 -16.41 -18.34 42.64
N ILE A 272 -15.42 -17.54 42.21
CA ILE A 272 -14.28 -17.11 43.05
C ILE A 272 -14.77 -16.23 44.21
N LEU A 273 -15.72 -15.32 43.95
CA LEU A 273 -16.27 -14.39 44.93
C LEU A 273 -17.29 -15.01 45.89
N SER A 274 -17.69 -16.28 45.69
CA SER A 274 -18.69 -16.96 46.51
C SER A 274 -18.27 -17.20 47.97
N SER A 275 -16.98 -17.05 48.28
CA SER A 275 -16.50 -17.14 49.66
C SER A 275 -16.94 -15.93 50.50
N ALA A 276 -17.45 -16.20 51.71
CA ALA A 276 -17.92 -15.15 52.63
C ALA A 276 -16.90 -14.00 52.88
N PRO A 277 -15.58 -14.27 53.01
CA PRO A 277 -14.58 -13.20 53.15
C PRO A 277 -14.43 -12.33 51.90
N ALA A 278 -14.48 -12.91 50.70
CA ALA A 278 -14.31 -12.17 49.45
C ALA A 278 -15.48 -11.20 49.19
N MET A 279 -16.73 -11.64 49.46
CA MET A 279 -17.91 -10.77 49.39
C MET A 279 -17.82 -9.59 50.36
N GLN A 280 -17.30 -9.80 51.56
CA GLN A 280 -17.18 -8.75 52.57
C GLN A 280 -16.14 -7.69 52.17
N ILE A 281 -15.02 -8.09 51.59
CA ILE A 281 -14.03 -7.15 51.02
C ILE A 281 -14.66 -6.33 49.88
N ARG A 282 -15.38 -6.99 48.97
CA ARG A 282 -16.04 -6.33 47.82
C ARG A 282 -17.16 -5.36 48.27
N TYR A 283 -17.88 -5.69 49.35
CA TYR A 283 -18.86 -4.79 49.98
C TYR A 283 -18.17 -3.53 50.54
N LEU A 284 -17.03 -3.69 51.21
CA LEU A 284 -16.24 -2.56 51.72
C LEU A 284 -15.65 -1.71 50.58
N GLU A 285 -15.14 -2.32 49.51
CA GLU A 285 -14.67 -1.61 48.32
C GLU A 285 -15.79 -0.82 47.64
N ALA A 286 -16.98 -1.44 47.47
CA ALA A 286 -18.15 -0.76 46.91
C ALA A 286 -18.60 0.42 47.78
N MET A 287 -18.56 0.26 49.11
CA MET A 287 -18.86 1.33 50.05
C MET A 287 -17.84 2.47 49.95
N GLN A 288 -16.56 2.16 49.77
CA GLN A 288 -15.50 3.14 49.57
C GLN A 288 -15.64 3.87 48.21
N ALA A 289 -16.04 3.16 47.15
CA ALA A 289 -16.31 3.75 45.85
C ALA A 289 -17.53 4.70 45.89
N MET A 290 -18.60 4.31 46.57
CA MET A 290 -19.76 5.18 46.80
C MET A 290 -19.43 6.38 47.68
N ALA A 291 -18.56 6.23 48.69
CA ALA A 291 -18.08 7.33 49.51
C ALA A 291 -17.21 8.34 48.73
N LYS A 292 -16.67 7.96 47.56
CA LYS A 292 -15.89 8.84 46.67
C LYS A 292 -16.75 9.64 45.68
N SER A 293 -18.01 9.28 45.42
CA SER A 293 -18.88 10.06 44.53
C SER A 293 -19.51 11.24 45.29
N ALA A 294 -19.33 12.45 44.78
CA ALA A 294 -19.92 13.64 45.37
C ALA A 294 -21.45 13.56 45.30
N ASN A 295 -22.12 13.48 46.45
CA ASN A 295 -23.59 13.46 46.70
C ASN A 295 -24.27 12.12 47.06
N SER A 296 -23.58 11.09 47.55
CA SER A 296 -24.27 9.89 48.10
C SER A 296 -24.47 9.97 49.63
N LYS A 297 -25.73 9.89 50.11
CA LYS A 297 -26.05 9.62 51.52
C LYS A 297 -26.04 8.11 51.73
N VAL A 298 -24.96 7.57 52.29
CA VAL A 298 -24.85 6.15 52.62
C VAL A 298 -25.58 5.88 53.94
N ILE A 299 -26.77 5.29 53.87
CA ILE A 299 -27.52 4.84 55.05
C ILE A 299 -27.12 3.40 55.35
N PHE A 300 -26.45 3.19 56.47
CA PHE A 300 -26.10 1.87 56.97
C PHE A 300 -27.36 1.21 57.55
N LEU A 301 -27.94 0.24 56.84
CA LEU A 301 -28.84 -0.73 57.46
C LEU A 301 -27.95 -1.86 57.99
N PRO A 302 -27.74 -1.98 59.32
CA PRO A 302 -27.14 -3.18 59.86
C PRO A 302 -28.02 -4.35 59.47
N ALA A 303 -27.41 -5.41 58.91
CA ALA A 303 -28.10 -6.65 58.62
C ALA A 303 -28.90 -7.05 59.85
N ALA A 304 -30.22 -6.98 59.75
CA ALA A 304 -31.12 -7.42 60.80
C ALA A 304 -30.85 -8.90 61.01
N ASN A 305 -30.13 -9.24 62.07
CA ASN A 305 -30.25 -10.56 62.68
C ASN A 305 -31.75 -10.79 62.89
N GLN A 306 -32.32 -11.73 62.14
CA GLN A 306 -33.75 -12.04 62.08
C GLN A 306 -34.34 -12.61 63.39
N THR A 307 -33.76 -12.32 64.56
CA THR A 307 -34.14 -13.00 65.81
C THR A 307 -34.90 -12.12 66.80
N MET A 308 -35.33 -10.90 66.44
CA MET A 308 -36.00 -10.04 67.44
C MET A 308 -37.12 -9.12 66.93
N GLY A 309 -37.74 -9.44 65.79
CA GLY A 309 -38.91 -8.70 65.27
C GLY A 309 -40.28 -9.34 65.58
N ASN A 310 -40.33 -10.64 65.88
CA ASN A 310 -41.60 -11.38 65.93
C ASN A 310 -42.26 -11.47 67.32
N ALA A 311 -41.68 -10.84 68.36
CA ALA A 311 -42.24 -10.90 69.72
C ALA A 311 -43.13 -9.70 70.09
N LEU A 312 -43.05 -8.58 69.36
CA LEU A 312 -43.75 -7.34 69.77
C LEU A 312 -45.10 -7.12 69.05
N ASN A 313 -45.34 -7.76 67.90
CA ASN A 313 -46.59 -7.58 67.15
C ASN A 313 -47.73 -8.54 67.55
N ALA A 314 -47.48 -9.47 68.49
CA ALA A 314 -48.46 -10.45 68.96
C ALA A 314 -49.18 -10.05 70.26
N ALA A 315 -48.81 -8.93 70.88
CA ALA A 315 -49.36 -8.48 72.18
C ALA A 315 -50.36 -7.30 72.08
N MET A 316 -50.64 -6.78 70.87
CA MET A 316 -51.54 -5.62 70.67
C MET A 316 -52.84 -5.93 69.91
N SER A 317 -53.20 -7.21 69.71
CA SER A 317 -54.51 -7.59 69.16
C SER A 317 -55.26 -8.50 70.11
N ALA A 318 -55.90 -7.89 71.11
CA ALA A 318 -56.94 -8.50 71.91
C ALA A 318 -58.08 -7.48 72.17
N ASN A 319 -59.03 -7.45 71.23
CA ASN A 319 -60.48 -7.21 71.39
C ASN A 319 -61.02 -5.83 71.88
N PRO A 320 -62.34 -5.54 71.76
CA PRO A 320 -63.34 -5.79 70.70
C PRO A 320 -64.21 -4.53 70.38
N THR A 321 -65.29 -4.71 69.60
CA THR A 321 -66.43 -3.78 69.31
C THR A 321 -66.12 -2.63 68.36
N GLY A 322 -66.94 -2.26 67.37
CA GLY A 322 -68.28 -2.65 66.90
C GLY A 322 -68.61 -1.61 65.80
N GLU A 323 -69.05 -2.05 64.62
CA GLU A 323 -70.33 -1.70 63.97
C GLU A 323 -69.99 -1.23 62.53
N GLY A 324 -70.37 -1.98 61.50
CA GLY A 324 -71.54 -1.69 60.64
C GLY A 324 -71.11 -0.87 59.42
N SER A 325 -71.42 -1.15 58.14
CA SER A 325 -72.47 -1.97 57.55
C SER A 325 -72.21 -2.21 56.04
N SER A 326 -72.66 -3.37 55.56
CA SER A 326 -73.20 -3.75 54.24
C SER A 326 -73.03 -2.86 53.01
N ALA A 327 -72.59 -3.47 51.89
CA ALA A 327 -73.46 -3.76 50.73
C ALA A 327 -72.68 -4.44 49.58
N GLN A 328 -73.11 -5.66 49.26
CA GLN A 328 -73.26 -6.32 47.96
C GLN A 328 -72.69 -5.68 46.66
N ALA A 329 -72.10 -6.57 45.86
CA ALA A 329 -72.29 -6.78 44.41
C ALA A 329 -71.13 -6.44 43.44
N GLU A 330 -70.89 -7.41 42.55
CA GLU A 330 -70.25 -7.36 41.23
C GLU A 330 -68.72 -7.22 41.12
N GLY A 331 -68.06 -8.38 41.05
CA GLY A 331 -66.77 -8.53 40.36
C GLY A 331 -67.01 -9.12 38.97
N SER A 332 -67.00 -8.25 37.96
CA SER A 332 -67.11 -8.57 36.54
C SER A 332 -65.90 -9.37 36.05
N TYR A 333 -66.17 -10.52 35.43
CA TYR A 333 -65.29 -11.12 34.44
C TYR A 333 -65.48 -10.34 33.14
N GLN A 334 -64.42 -9.69 32.65
CA GLN A 334 -64.41 -9.10 31.31
C GLN A 334 -63.29 -9.72 30.49
N ASP A 335 -63.73 -10.67 29.67
CA ASP A 335 -63.15 -11.12 28.43
C ASP A 335 -62.76 -9.92 27.55
N PHE A 336 -61.55 -9.94 26.99
CA PHE A 336 -61.20 -9.08 25.87
C PHE A 336 -60.22 -9.77 24.93
N GLY A 337 -60.78 -10.55 24.01
CA GLY A 337 -60.26 -10.61 22.65
C GLY A 337 -60.55 -9.28 21.93
N GLY A 338 -59.51 -8.68 21.36
CA GLY A 338 -59.59 -7.49 20.51
C GLY A 338 -58.49 -7.51 19.46
N GLN A 339 -58.88 -7.74 18.21
CA GLN A 339 -58.05 -7.84 17.01
C GLN A 339 -57.23 -6.56 16.74
N ASP A 340 -55.93 -6.72 16.51
CA ASP A 340 -55.14 -5.73 15.77
C ASP A 340 -55.29 -5.97 14.26
N PRO A 341 -55.88 -5.03 13.48
CA PRO A 341 -56.10 -5.19 12.04
C PRO A 341 -54.83 -5.04 11.18
N GLY A 342 -53.65 -4.79 11.77
CA GLY A 342 -52.40 -4.60 11.02
C GLY A 342 -51.69 -5.89 10.62
N PHE A 343 -51.91 -7.00 11.33
CA PHE A 343 -51.08 -8.20 11.16
C PHE A 343 -51.58 -9.14 10.05
N GLN A 344 -52.89 -9.19 9.80
CA GLN A 344 -53.46 -10.03 8.73
C GLN A 344 -53.25 -9.48 7.32
N GLN A 345 -53.01 -8.17 7.17
CA GLN A 345 -52.80 -7.55 5.86
C GLN A 345 -51.39 -7.81 5.28
N ALA A 346 -50.43 -8.21 6.13
CA ALA A 346 -49.08 -8.58 5.68
C ALA A 346 -49.00 -10.03 5.16
N MET A 347 -49.94 -10.90 5.53
CA MET A 347 -49.92 -12.32 5.12
C MET A 347 -50.64 -12.57 3.78
N HIS A 348 -51.53 -11.67 3.35
CA HIS A 348 -52.23 -11.80 2.05
C HIS A 348 -51.58 -11.02 0.89
N ALA A 349 -50.59 -10.15 1.14
CA ALA A 349 -49.97 -9.35 0.09
C ALA A 349 -48.87 -10.09 -0.73
N ARG A 350 -48.50 -11.32 -0.37
CA ARG A 350 -47.39 -12.05 -1.01
C ARG A 350 -47.81 -13.23 -1.91
N VAL A 351 -49.10 -13.37 -2.21
CA VAL A 351 -49.64 -14.51 -2.99
C VAL A 351 -50.24 -14.10 -4.35
N VAL A 352 -50.24 -12.81 -4.70
CA VAL A 352 -50.70 -12.36 -6.03
C VAL A 352 -49.62 -11.49 -6.69
N GLU A 353 -48.54 -12.13 -7.10
CA GLU A 353 -47.62 -11.62 -8.14
C GLU A 353 -46.85 -12.83 -8.68
N ASN A 354 -47.58 -13.67 -9.43
CA ASN A 354 -47.07 -14.60 -10.45
C ASN A 354 -48.27 -15.36 -11.04
N ILE A 355 -48.97 -14.69 -11.96
CA ILE A 355 -49.59 -15.28 -13.16
C ILE A 355 -49.23 -14.35 -14.32
#